data_AF-A0A0Q9Q9Q6-F1
#
_entry.id   AF-A0A0Q9Q9Q6-F1
#
_cell.length_a   1.000
_cell.length_b   1.000
_cell.length_c   1.000
_cell.angle_alpha   90.00
_cell.angle_beta   90.00
_cell.angle_gamma   90.00
#
_symmetry.space_group_name_H-M   'P 1'
#
loop_
_entity.id
_entity.type
_entity.pdbx_description
1 polymer ?
#
loop_
_entity_poly.entity_id
_entity_poly.type
_entity_poly.pdbx_seq_one_letter_code
_entity_poly.pdbx_strand_id
1 'polypeptide(L)'
;MTSRDSTPPLLHPPARCTFIPPWLAERVDGPDAAARDEAVRRLRSAEGRSARASVAVRSGAAWTVHDAGSGTTLPGTPVRSAGEPATGDLAVDEAAAGISATLEMFAVDLGRISHDDAGAPVSLTVHYGQAYNNAFWDGTQLVFGDGDGRVFERFTKPVDVLAHEFSHAVVEHTVDLTYRGQSGALNESVADVFAACLKQRVLGQDAAEGDWLIGEGIFTPGVQARALRDMAAPGTAYDDPELGADPQVGHMDDYVVTASDNGGVHLNSGIPNKAFQLAAVAVGGRSIEGAGRIWYAALLSGDVPPGADFATFAAATVAAAGEHADVVRQAWAQVGVDPAVTGRPAAPAPSGARRVRVERSGGFIGRTVSAEVDLDGPDGADLRGLVANAVAPGAPGGSVPKPDMFLYTFIVEGAEPVQVPEHLLSGSQRELARRVLETGAAEM
;
A
#
# COMPACT_ATOMS: atom_id res chain seq x y z
N MET A 1 12.93 -40.62 -15.60
CA MET A 1 11.56 -40.23 -15.26
C MET A 1 11.62 -39.52 -13.92
N THR A 2 11.73 -38.20 -13.92
CA THR A 2 11.67 -37.37 -12.71
C THR A 2 10.55 -36.37 -12.91
N SER A 3 9.50 -36.56 -12.12
CA SER A 3 8.35 -35.66 -11.99
C SER A 3 8.84 -34.30 -11.52
N ARG A 4 8.49 -33.23 -12.25
CA ARG A 4 8.49 -31.86 -11.73
C ARG A 4 7.04 -31.49 -11.49
N ASP A 5 6.62 -31.57 -10.24
CA ASP A 5 5.45 -30.84 -9.75
C ASP A 5 5.81 -29.35 -9.79
N SER A 6 5.21 -28.63 -10.74
CA SER A 6 5.26 -27.18 -10.81
C SER A 6 3.90 -26.66 -10.39
N THR A 7 3.69 -26.49 -9.09
CA THR A 7 2.56 -25.71 -8.58
C THR A 7 2.78 -24.25 -9.01
N PRO A 8 1.88 -23.63 -9.78
CA PRO A 8 2.04 -22.22 -10.12
C PRO A 8 1.94 -21.38 -8.83
N PRO A 9 2.79 -20.35 -8.65
CA PRO A 9 2.61 -19.41 -7.55
C PRO A 9 1.21 -18.78 -7.68
N LEU A 10 0.49 -18.72 -6.56
CA LEU A 10 -0.75 -17.96 -6.46
C LEU A 10 -0.41 -16.48 -6.64
N LEU A 11 -0.54 -15.99 -7.87
CA LEU A 11 -0.35 -14.59 -8.21
C LEU A 11 -1.45 -13.76 -7.53
N HIS A 12 -1.07 -12.99 -6.52
CA HIS A 12 -1.91 -11.95 -5.96
C HIS A 12 -2.17 -10.85 -7.02
N PRO A 13 -3.37 -10.22 -7.05
CA PRO A 13 -3.60 -9.06 -7.92
C PRO A 13 -2.61 -7.93 -7.56
N PRO A 14 -2.18 -7.12 -8.55
CA PRO A 14 -1.09 -6.14 -8.37
C PRO A 14 -1.42 -5.10 -7.31
N ALA A 15 -0.37 -4.50 -6.74
CA ALA A 15 -0.48 -3.23 -6.04
C ALA A 15 -1.07 -2.16 -6.96
N ARG A 16 -2.02 -1.38 -6.44
CA ARG A 16 -2.89 -0.47 -7.19
C ARG A 16 -2.68 0.94 -6.68
N CYS A 17 -1.49 1.49 -6.91
CA CYS A 17 -1.10 2.76 -6.31
C CYS A 17 -1.67 3.94 -7.11
N THR A 18 -1.97 5.03 -6.41
CA THR A 18 -2.50 6.26 -6.98
C THR A 18 -2.17 7.42 -6.05
N PHE A 19 -1.64 8.51 -6.58
CA PHE A 19 -1.36 9.66 -5.73
C PHE A 19 -2.64 10.26 -5.13
N ILE A 20 -3.67 10.44 -5.96
CA ILE A 20 -4.99 10.92 -5.52
C ILE A 20 -5.85 9.73 -5.07
N PRO A 21 -6.33 9.72 -3.82
CA PRO A 21 -7.12 8.60 -3.32
C PRO A 21 -8.51 8.54 -3.97
N PRO A 22 -9.12 7.34 -4.10
CA PRO A 22 -10.37 7.15 -4.84
C PRO A 22 -11.53 8.03 -4.39
N TRP A 23 -11.67 8.31 -3.08
CA TRP A 23 -12.75 9.15 -2.57
C TRP A 23 -12.60 10.62 -2.98
N LEU A 24 -11.36 11.10 -3.10
CA LEU A 24 -11.09 12.48 -3.52
C LEU A 24 -11.26 12.62 -5.02
N ALA A 25 -10.78 11.64 -5.79
CA ALA A 25 -11.04 11.56 -7.23
C ALA A 25 -12.55 11.50 -7.53
N GLU A 26 -13.32 10.67 -6.83
CA GLU A 26 -14.77 10.61 -6.97
C GLU A 26 -15.44 11.94 -6.64
N ARG A 27 -14.93 12.66 -5.64
CA ARG A 27 -15.48 13.96 -5.23
C ARG A 27 -15.17 15.08 -6.21
N VAL A 28 -13.99 15.08 -6.83
CA VAL A 28 -13.54 16.12 -7.76
C VAL A 28 -14.01 15.84 -9.19
N ASP A 29 -13.85 14.60 -9.66
CA ASP A 29 -14.10 14.22 -11.07
C ASP A 29 -15.45 13.54 -11.27
N GLY A 30 -16.09 13.09 -10.19
CA GLY A 30 -17.31 12.30 -10.21
C GLY A 30 -17.05 10.77 -10.27
N PRO A 31 -18.03 9.95 -9.85
CA PRO A 31 -17.85 8.50 -9.70
C PRO A 31 -17.52 7.78 -11.00
N ASP A 32 -18.11 8.20 -12.12
CA ASP A 32 -17.89 7.57 -13.42
C ASP A 32 -16.48 7.82 -13.96
N ALA A 33 -15.91 9.00 -13.71
CA ALA A 33 -14.56 9.34 -14.13
C ALA A 33 -13.52 8.58 -13.28
N ALA A 34 -13.70 8.58 -11.96
CA ALA A 34 -12.85 7.83 -11.03
C ALA A 34 -12.88 6.31 -11.32
N ALA A 35 -14.06 5.75 -11.63
CA ALA A 35 -14.18 4.33 -11.97
C ALA A 35 -13.49 3.99 -13.31
N ARG A 36 -13.56 4.88 -14.31
CA ARG A 36 -12.85 4.70 -15.59
C ARG A 36 -11.34 4.78 -15.40
N ASP A 37 -10.88 5.73 -14.59
CA ASP A 37 -9.46 5.86 -14.26
C ASP A 37 -8.92 4.58 -13.62
N GLU A 38 -9.58 4.10 -12.56
CA GLU A 38 -9.23 2.85 -11.89
C GLU A 38 -9.23 1.65 -12.86
N ALA A 39 -10.20 1.59 -13.78
CA ALA A 39 -10.26 0.52 -14.78
C ALA A 39 -9.08 0.56 -15.76
N VAL A 40 -8.67 1.75 -16.22
CA VAL A 40 -7.51 1.92 -17.11
C VAL A 40 -6.22 1.50 -16.39
N ARG A 41 -6.00 1.99 -15.17
CA ARG A 41 -4.83 1.62 -14.36
C ARG A 41 -4.78 0.12 -14.11
N ARG A 42 -5.93 -0.51 -13.81
CA ARG A 42 -6.04 -1.97 -13.63
C ARG A 42 -5.59 -2.77 -14.84
N LEU A 43 -5.95 -2.33 -16.05
CA LEU A 43 -5.54 -3.01 -17.29
C LEU A 43 -4.03 -2.87 -17.51
N ARG A 44 -3.47 -1.68 -17.28
CA ARG A 44 -2.04 -1.40 -17.48
C ARG A 44 -1.13 -2.18 -16.54
N SER A 45 -1.45 -2.25 -15.25
CA SER A 45 -0.66 -3.07 -14.31
C SER A 45 -0.71 -4.56 -14.64
N ALA A 46 -1.76 -5.04 -15.32
CA ALA A 46 -1.81 -6.42 -15.81
C ALA A 46 -0.88 -6.64 -17.01
N GLU A 47 -0.82 -5.68 -17.94
CA GLU A 47 0.07 -5.70 -19.10
C GLU A 47 1.55 -5.60 -18.70
N GLY A 48 1.89 -4.72 -17.75
CA GLY A 48 3.27 -4.50 -17.28
C GLY A 48 3.96 -5.76 -16.76
N ARG A 49 3.23 -6.65 -16.08
CA ARG A 49 3.75 -7.95 -15.64
C ARG A 49 4.00 -8.93 -16.78
N SER A 50 3.17 -8.91 -17.82
CA SER A 50 3.41 -9.74 -19.00
C SER A 50 4.67 -9.28 -19.73
N ALA A 51 4.94 -7.97 -19.74
CA ALA A 51 6.16 -7.41 -20.30
C ALA A 51 7.40 -7.74 -19.45
N ARG A 52 7.33 -7.78 -18.11
CA ARG A 52 8.46 -8.23 -17.26
C ARG A 52 8.94 -9.65 -17.55
N ALA A 53 8.08 -10.53 -18.03
CA ALA A 53 8.48 -11.86 -18.49
C ALA A 53 9.25 -11.84 -19.83
N SER A 54 9.30 -10.69 -20.51
CA SER A 54 9.86 -10.53 -21.85
C SER A 54 10.28 -9.08 -22.16
N VAL A 55 11.32 -8.53 -21.53
CA VAL A 55 11.99 -7.33 -22.05
C VAL A 55 13.50 -7.51 -22.05
N ALA A 56 14.05 -7.54 -23.27
CA ALA A 56 15.45 -7.26 -23.52
C ALA A 56 15.67 -5.74 -23.45
N VAL A 57 16.58 -5.33 -22.58
CA VAL A 57 17.03 -3.94 -22.34
C VAL A 57 17.47 -3.29 -23.64
N ARG A 58 16.77 -2.23 -24.08
CA ARG A 58 17.23 -1.37 -25.18
C ARG A 58 16.92 0.11 -24.89
N SER A 59 17.76 0.71 -24.06
CA SER A 59 18.13 2.14 -24.05
C SER A 59 19.18 2.34 -22.96
N GLY A 60 20.31 2.99 -23.28
CA GLY A 60 21.40 3.23 -22.33
C GLY A 60 21.25 4.51 -21.49
N ALA A 61 20.15 5.24 -21.64
CA ALA A 61 19.85 6.41 -20.82
C ALA A 61 19.21 5.98 -19.50
N ALA A 62 19.62 6.59 -18.39
CA ALA A 62 19.07 6.29 -17.06
C ALA A 62 17.57 6.59 -16.97
N TRP A 63 17.08 7.58 -17.72
CA TRP A 63 15.66 7.91 -17.81
C TRP A 63 15.31 8.58 -19.15
N THR A 64 14.04 8.48 -19.54
CA THR A 64 13.43 9.16 -20.69
C THR A 64 12.04 9.69 -20.30
N VAL A 65 11.80 10.97 -20.56
CA VAL A 65 10.49 11.63 -20.47
C VAL A 65 9.82 11.63 -21.85
N HIS A 66 8.55 11.23 -21.85
CA HIS A 66 7.67 11.17 -23.00
C HIS A 66 6.48 12.13 -22.84
N ASP A 67 5.92 12.57 -23.96
CA ASP A 67 4.73 13.40 -24.06
C ASP A 67 3.58 12.59 -24.68
N ALA A 68 2.46 12.49 -23.95
CA ALA A 68 1.26 11.82 -24.42
C ALA A 68 0.34 12.73 -25.29
N GLY A 69 0.65 14.02 -25.42
CA GLY A 69 -0.08 14.98 -26.24
C GLY A 69 -1.53 15.16 -25.81
N SER A 70 -1.79 15.12 -24.48
CA SER A 70 -3.13 15.08 -23.88
C SER A 70 -3.96 13.84 -24.24
N GLY A 71 -3.35 12.83 -24.85
CA GLY A 71 -3.92 11.51 -25.08
C GLY A 71 -3.64 10.56 -23.93
N THR A 72 -4.14 9.33 -24.01
CA THR A 72 -3.94 8.27 -22.99
C THR A 72 -3.07 7.12 -23.50
N THR A 73 -2.39 7.30 -24.63
CA THR A 73 -1.50 6.30 -25.22
C THR A 73 -0.12 6.41 -24.58
N LEU A 74 0.34 5.33 -23.96
CA LEU A 74 1.64 5.24 -23.29
C LEU A 74 2.67 4.45 -24.13
N PRO A 75 3.98 4.77 -24.04
CA PRO A 75 4.53 5.90 -23.29
C PRO A 75 4.37 7.25 -24.00
N GLY A 76 3.89 7.27 -25.25
CA GLY A 76 3.83 8.50 -26.05
C GLY A 76 5.17 8.82 -26.72
N THR A 77 5.36 10.07 -27.13
CA THR A 77 6.53 10.49 -27.93
C THR A 77 7.69 10.84 -26.99
N PRO A 78 8.90 10.26 -27.12
CA PRO A 78 10.04 10.68 -26.31
C PRO A 78 10.40 12.14 -26.63
N VAL A 79 10.52 12.97 -25.58
CA VAL A 79 10.77 14.42 -25.72
C VAL A 79 12.04 14.88 -24.99
N ARG A 80 12.52 14.12 -23.99
CA ARG A 80 13.77 14.41 -23.27
C ARG A 80 14.37 13.17 -22.64
N SER A 81 15.69 13.00 -22.70
CA SER A 81 16.44 11.95 -22.03
C SER A 81 17.56 12.49 -21.14
N ALA A 82 18.11 11.62 -20.27
CA ALA A 82 19.24 11.96 -19.42
C ALA A 82 20.42 12.57 -20.22
N GLY A 83 20.88 13.74 -19.77
CA GLY A 83 21.97 14.49 -20.41
C GLY A 83 21.54 15.49 -21.49
N GLU A 84 20.26 15.49 -21.89
CA GLU A 84 19.73 16.46 -22.85
C GLU A 84 19.32 17.79 -22.17
N PRO A 85 19.46 18.93 -22.88
CA PRO A 85 19.11 20.24 -22.34
C PRO A 85 17.61 20.36 -22.03
N ALA A 86 17.25 21.38 -21.25
CA ALA A 86 15.86 21.74 -20.97
C ALA A 86 15.09 22.03 -22.26
N THR A 87 13.81 21.63 -22.28
CA THR A 87 12.94 21.75 -23.45
C THR A 87 12.17 23.06 -23.49
N GLY A 88 12.00 23.73 -22.33
CA GLY A 88 11.14 24.89 -22.17
C GLY A 88 9.69 24.52 -21.83
N ASP A 89 9.34 23.24 -21.84
CA ASP A 89 8.10 22.73 -21.26
C ASP A 89 8.31 22.46 -19.77
N LEU A 90 7.48 23.09 -18.93
CA LEU A 90 7.61 22.98 -17.48
C LEU A 90 7.39 21.55 -16.97
N ALA A 91 6.40 20.82 -17.48
CA ALA A 91 6.11 19.48 -17.00
C ALA A 91 7.23 18.51 -17.36
N VAL A 92 7.76 18.62 -18.59
CA VAL A 92 8.91 17.82 -19.04
C VAL A 92 10.15 18.13 -18.22
N ASP A 93 10.43 19.42 -17.98
CA ASP A 93 11.64 19.84 -17.30
C ASP A 93 11.62 19.55 -15.79
N GLU A 94 10.45 19.66 -15.16
CA GLU A 94 10.20 19.25 -13.78
C GLU A 94 10.31 17.74 -13.61
N ALA A 95 9.68 16.93 -14.48
CA ALA A 95 9.78 15.48 -14.44
C ALA A 95 11.25 15.01 -14.57
N ALA A 96 12.00 15.61 -15.50
CA ALA A 96 13.42 15.33 -15.69
C ALA A 96 14.28 15.68 -14.47
N ALA A 97 14.03 16.84 -13.84
CA ALA A 97 14.73 17.24 -12.62
C ALA A 97 14.39 16.32 -11.44
N GLY A 98 13.09 16.03 -11.24
CA GLY A 98 12.60 15.18 -10.16
C GLY A 98 13.13 13.75 -10.25
N ILE A 99 13.11 13.12 -11.43
CA ILE A 99 13.64 11.76 -11.56
C ILE A 99 15.16 11.71 -11.38
N SER A 100 15.88 12.72 -11.86
CA SER A 100 17.32 12.80 -11.65
C SER A 100 17.67 12.88 -10.16
N ALA A 101 16.98 13.75 -9.42
CA ALA A 101 17.17 13.90 -7.98
C ALA A 101 16.75 12.64 -7.20
N THR A 102 15.66 11.98 -7.61
CA THR A 102 15.19 10.72 -7.01
C THR A 102 16.22 9.61 -7.18
N LEU A 103 16.69 9.39 -8.42
CA LEU A 103 17.71 8.38 -8.70
C LEU A 103 19.02 8.66 -7.97
N GLU A 104 19.42 9.93 -7.88
CA GLU A 104 20.60 10.33 -7.12
C GLU A 104 20.44 10.04 -5.63
N MET A 105 19.29 10.36 -5.01
CA MET A 105 19.02 10.05 -3.61
C MET A 105 19.14 8.55 -3.33
N PHE A 106 18.48 7.71 -4.14
CA PHE A 106 18.56 6.25 -3.98
C PHE A 106 19.98 5.72 -4.20
N ALA A 107 20.71 6.21 -5.20
CA ALA A 107 22.06 5.74 -5.51
C ALA A 107 23.10 6.20 -4.48
N VAL A 108 23.10 7.48 -4.11
CA VAL A 108 24.13 8.09 -3.26
C VAL A 108 23.86 7.81 -1.78
N ASP A 109 22.60 7.94 -1.34
CA ASP A 109 22.30 7.87 0.09
C ASP A 109 21.96 6.43 0.55
N LEU A 110 21.37 5.63 -0.34
CA LEU A 110 20.89 4.26 -0.05
C LEU A 110 21.64 3.16 -0.80
N GLY A 111 22.53 3.51 -1.74
CA GLY A 111 23.32 2.54 -2.51
C GLY A 111 22.50 1.71 -3.51
N ARG A 112 21.28 2.14 -3.85
CA ARG A 112 20.37 1.42 -4.76
C ARG A 112 20.49 1.94 -6.19
N ILE A 113 20.61 1.05 -7.17
CA ILE A 113 20.72 1.44 -8.58
C ILE A 113 19.36 1.28 -9.30
N SER A 114 18.64 2.40 -9.44
CA SER A 114 17.27 2.45 -10.00
C SER A 114 16.22 1.70 -9.16
N HIS A 115 15.01 1.56 -9.68
CA HIS A 115 13.89 0.95 -8.98
C HIS A 115 14.02 -0.56 -8.82
N ASP A 116 14.83 -1.24 -9.63
CA ASP A 116 15.02 -2.70 -9.62
C ASP A 116 16.36 -3.16 -9.01
N ASP A 117 17.19 -2.21 -8.57
CA ASP A 117 18.57 -2.43 -8.11
C ASP A 117 19.51 -3.07 -9.16
N ALA A 118 19.12 -3.05 -10.43
CA ALA A 118 19.90 -3.56 -11.55
C ALA A 118 20.10 -2.51 -12.65
N GLY A 119 19.72 -1.26 -12.40
CA GLY A 119 19.88 -0.15 -13.33
C GLY A 119 18.87 -0.12 -14.46
N ALA A 120 17.65 -0.63 -14.25
CA ALA A 120 16.59 -0.47 -15.24
C ALA A 120 16.39 1.02 -15.61
N PRO A 121 16.34 1.36 -16.91
CA PRO A 121 15.95 2.69 -17.35
C PRO A 121 14.56 3.06 -16.84
N VAL A 122 14.38 4.31 -16.44
CA VAL A 122 13.07 4.82 -16.00
C VAL A 122 12.36 5.54 -17.15
N SER A 123 11.14 5.12 -17.46
CA SER A 123 10.27 5.86 -18.39
C SER A 123 9.28 6.70 -17.60
N LEU A 124 9.06 7.94 -18.03
CA LEU A 124 8.07 8.86 -17.49
C LEU A 124 7.23 9.41 -18.62
N THR A 125 5.93 9.55 -18.42
CA THR A 125 5.01 10.18 -19.37
C THR A 125 4.33 11.38 -18.72
N VAL A 126 4.42 12.55 -19.36
CA VAL A 126 3.71 13.77 -18.97
C VAL A 126 2.58 14.08 -19.96
N HIS A 127 1.76 15.09 -19.64
CA HIS A 127 0.58 15.47 -20.42
C HIS A 127 -0.38 14.31 -20.67
N TYR A 128 -0.52 13.43 -19.68
CA TYR A 128 -1.41 12.28 -19.79
C TYR A 128 -2.86 12.70 -19.63
N GLY A 129 -3.69 12.36 -20.63
CA GLY A 129 -5.11 12.69 -20.64
C GLY A 129 -5.40 14.19 -20.75
N GLN A 130 -6.68 14.54 -20.64
CA GLN A 130 -7.14 15.93 -20.60
C GLN A 130 -7.64 16.25 -19.20
N ALA A 131 -7.11 17.31 -18.58
CA ALA A 131 -7.47 17.70 -17.22
C ALA A 131 -7.37 16.55 -16.20
N TYR A 132 -6.36 15.69 -16.38
CA TYR A 132 -6.23 14.46 -15.60
C TYR A 132 -5.68 14.78 -14.20
N ASN A 133 -6.51 14.52 -13.19
CA ASN A 133 -6.24 14.84 -11.79
C ASN A 133 -5.54 13.68 -11.07
N ASN A 134 -4.42 13.17 -11.62
CA ASN A 134 -3.67 12.12 -10.94
C ASN A 134 -2.21 11.94 -11.43
N ALA A 135 -1.45 11.18 -10.65
CA ALA A 135 -0.19 10.56 -11.04
C ALA A 135 -0.13 9.11 -10.53
N PHE A 136 0.60 8.24 -11.24
CA PHE A 136 0.73 6.84 -10.85
C PHE A 136 1.96 6.15 -11.46
N TRP A 137 2.49 5.15 -10.75
CA TRP A 137 3.30 4.07 -11.32
C TRP A 137 2.41 2.96 -11.91
N ASP A 138 2.59 2.63 -13.18
CA ASP A 138 1.74 1.63 -13.87
C ASP A 138 2.29 0.18 -13.83
N GLY A 139 3.44 -0.04 -13.18
CA GLY A 139 4.21 -1.28 -13.21
C GLY A 139 5.41 -1.26 -14.16
N THR A 140 5.47 -0.27 -15.07
CA THR A 140 6.53 -0.12 -16.08
C THR A 140 7.05 1.31 -16.23
N GLN A 141 6.23 2.32 -16.00
CA GLN A 141 6.58 3.72 -16.13
C GLN A 141 5.80 4.60 -15.14
N LEU A 142 6.31 5.82 -14.93
CA LEU A 142 5.63 6.86 -14.18
C LEU A 142 4.74 7.68 -15.12
N VAL A 143 3.53 8.04 -14.70
CA VAL A 143 2.57 8.78 -15.53
C VAL A 143 2.03 9.97 -14.75
N PHE A 144 2.02 11.15 -15.36
CA PHE A 144 1.61 12.41 -14.74
C PHE A 144 0.58 13.15 -15.57
N GLY A 145 -0.52 13.55 -14.92
CA GLY A 145 -1.50 14.48 -15.48
C GLY A 145 -1.12 15.95 -15.27
N ASP A 146 -1.76 16.80 -16.07
CA ASP A 146 -1.61 18.26 -15.98
C ASP A 146 -2.53 18.91 -14.94
N GLY A 147 -3.42 18.14 -14.30
CA GLY A 147 -4.49 18.66 -13.46
C GLY A 147 -5.55 19.42 -14.26
N ASP A 148 -6.66 19.76 -13.61
CA ASP A 148 -7.79 20.47 -14.22
C ASP A 148 -7.62 22.01 -14.22
N GLY A 149 -6.55 22.52 -13.60
CA GLY A 149 -6.29 23.95 -13.45
C GLY A 149 -7.31 24.67 -12.55
N ARG A 150 -8.17 23.91 -11.86
CA ARG A 150 -9.26 24.40 -11.02
C ARG A 150 -9.06 23.94 -9.58
N VAL A 151 -8.96 22.64 -9.36
CA VAL A 151 -8.57 22.03 -8.07
C VAL A 151 -7.08 21.73 -8.06
N PHE A 152 -6.60 21.04 -9.10
CA PHE A 152 -5.22 20.57 -9.17
C PHE A 152 -4.42 21.32 -10.23
N GLU A 153 -3.16 21.58 -9.87
CA GLU A 153 -2.08 21.96 -10.76
C GLU A 153 -1.48 20.69 -11.40
N ARG A 154 -0.49 20.88 -12.29
CA ARG A 154 0.29 19.77 -12.86
C ARG A 154 0.96 18.92 -11.78
N PHE A 155 0.90 17.60 -11.95
CA PHE A 155 1.42 16.63 -10.96
C PHE A 155 2.95 16.51 -10.95
N THR A 156 3.65 17.15 -11.89
CA THR A 156 5.12 17.25 -11.92
C THR A 156 5.67 18.37 -11.04
N LYS A 157 4.83 19.33 -10.64
CA LYS A 157 5.26 20.54 -9.93
C LYS A 157 5.79 20.24 -8.52
N PRO A 158 5.10 19.43 -7.69
CA PRO A 158 5.66 18.99 -6.41
C PRO A 158 6.64 17.82 -6.66
N VAL A 159 7.92 18.03 -6.33
CA VAL A 159 8.98 17.03 -6.56
C VAL A 159 8.75 15.72 -5.80
N ASP A 160 8.04 15.82 -4.67
CA ASP A 160 7.68 14.71 -3.79
C ASP A 160 6.62 13.78 -4.41
N VAL A 161 5.72 14.27 -5.27
CA VAL A 161 4.77 13.41 -6.02
C VAL A 161 5.52 12.40 -6.88
N LEU A 162 6.53 12.84 -7.65
CA LEU A 162 7.31 11.95 -8.50
C LEU A 162 8.07 10.91 -7.66
N ALA A 163 8.67 11.33 -6.55
CA ALA A 163 9.40 10.44 -5.66
C ALA A 163 8.49 9.42 -4.97
N HIS A 164 7.27 9.81 -4.62
CA HIS A 164 6.23 8.91 -4.12
C HIS A 164 5.94 7.81 -5.16
N GLU A 165 5.65 8.19 -6.40
CA GLU A 165 5.36 7.22 -7.46
C GLU A 165 6.54 6.30 -7.77
N PHE A 166 7.77 6.84 -7.81
CA PHE A 166 8.97 6.02 -7.98
C PHE A 166 9.18 5.05 -6.81
N SER A 167 8.83 5.45 -5.60
CA SER A 167 9.00 4.62 -4.41
C SER A 167 8.08 3.40 -4.40
N HIS A 168 6.89 3.47 -5.02
CA HIS A 168 6.08 2.27 -5.27
C HIS A 168 6.83 1.25 -6.13
N ALA A 169 7.54 1.69 -7.16
CA ALA A 169 8.36 0.80 -7.98
C ALA A 169 9.49 0.15 -7.16
N VAL A 170 10.09 0.87 -6.21
CA VAL A 170 11.08 0.31 -5.27
C VAL A 170 10.45 -0.72 -4.32
N VAL A 171 9.28 -0.43 -3.75
CA VAL A 171 8.56 -1.37 -2.87
C VAL A 171 8.21 -2.65 -3.63
N GLU A 172 7.75 -2.54 -4.87
CA GLU A 172 7.44 -3.68 -5.74
C GLU A 172 8.66 -4.57 -6.02
N HIS A 173 9.87 -3.99 -6.13
CA HIS A 173 11.12 -4.72 -6.35
C HIS A 173 11.90 -5.00 -5.06
N THR A 174 11.24 -4.94 -3.90
CA THR A 174 11.82 -5.31 -2.60
C THR A 174 10.89 -6.29 -1.89
N VAL A 175 9.95 -5.77 -1.11
CA VAL A 175 9.05 -6.57 -0.26
C VAL A 175 7.70 -6.87 -0.91
N ASP A 176 7.33 -6.16 -1.98
CA ASP A 176 6.05 -6.30 -2.70
C ASP A 176 4.84 -6.26 -1.75
N LEU A 177 4.79 -5.21 -0.90
CA LEU A 177 3.72 -5.03 0.07
C LEU A 177 2.36 -5.07 -0.62
N THR A 178 1.53 -6.03 -0.21
CA THR A 178 0.18 -6.21 -0.70
C THR A 178 -0.62 -4.94 -0.47
N TYR A 179 -1.15 -4.35 -1.54
CA TYR A 179 -1.84 -3.07 -1.49
C TYR A 179 -3.27 -3.19 -0.96
N ARG A 180 -3.39 -3.58 0.31
CA ARG A 180 -4.64 -3.77 1.03
C ARG A 180 -4.44 -3.63 2.55
N GLY A 181 -5.37 -2.97 3.24
CA GLY A 181 -5.32 -2.82 4.70
C GLY A 181 -3.98 -2.25 5.18
N GLN A 182 -3.43 -2.79 6.26
CA GLN A 182 -2.18 -2.29 6.84
C GLN A 182 -0.97 -2.43 5.92
N SER A 183 -0.80 -3.53 5.18
CA SER A 183 0.31 -3.66 4.23
C SER A 183 0.22 -2.64 3.09
N GLY A 184 -1.00 -2.29 2.67
CA GLY A 184 -1.21 -1.22 1.69
C GLY A 184 -0.97 0.17 2.27
N ALA A 185 -1.39 0.42 3.51
CA ALA A 185 -1.07 1.66 4.21
C ALA A 185 0.44 1.83 4.48
N LEU A 186 1.17 0.72 4.68
CA LEU A 186 2.63 0.72 4.72
C LEU A 186 3.24 1.01 3.35
N ASN A 187 2.67 0.48 2.26
CA ASN A 187 3.12 0.77 0.90
C ASN A 187 3.01 2.28 0.59
N GLU A 188 1.84 2.87 0.87
CA GLU A 188 1.62 4.32 0.78
C GLU A 188 2.58 5.12 1.67
N SER A 189 2.73 4.69 2.92
CA SER A 189 3.58 5.40 3.86
C SER A 189 5.05 5.37 3.47
N VAL A 190 5.57 4.24 3.00
CA VAL A 190 6.95 4.14 2.51
C VAL A 190 7.17 5.06 1.30
N ALA A 191 6.17 5.20 0.43
CA ALA A 191 6.23 6.14 -0.68
C ALA A 191 6.29 7.61 -0.19
N ASP A 192 5.45 8.00 0.77
CA ASP A 192 5.49 9.32 1.42
C ASP A 192 6.83 9.56 2.16
N VAL A 193 7.38 8.54 2.82
CA VAL A 193 8.67 8.60 3.52
C VAL A 193 9.80 9.01 2.60
N PHE A 194 9.95 8.33 1.46
CA PHE A 194 11.03 8.65 0.52
C PHE A 194 10.74 9.93 -0.27
N ALA A 195 9.47 10.28 -0.47
CA ALA A 195 9.07 11.57 -1.02
C ALA A 195 9.49 12.75 -0.13
N ALA A 196 9.19 12.69 1.17
CA ALA A 196 9.61 13.70 2.15
C ALA A 196 11.14 13.76 2.28
N CYS A 197 11.81 12.60 2.29
CA CYS A 197 13.27 12.54 2.27
C CYS A 197 13.87 13.27 1.07
N LEU A 198 13.30 13.06 -0.14
CA LEU A 198 13.79 13.73 -1.33
C LEU A 198 13.59 15.23 -1.24
N LYS A 199 12.39 15.68 -0.86
CA LYS A 199 12.07 17.11 -0.72
C LYS A 199 13.03 17.81 0.23
N GLN A 200 13.26 17.23 1.41
CA GLN A 200 14.22 17.76 2.38
C GLN A 200 15.65 17.76 1.82
N ARG A 201 16.05 16.68 1.12
CA ARG A 201 17.38 16.59 0.49
C ARG A 201 17.61 17.70 -0.54
N VAL A 202 16.66 17.94 -1.44
CA VAL A 202 16.80 18.98 -2.48
C VAL A 202 16.76 20.39 -1.90
N LEU A 203 16.08 20.59 -0.77
CA LEU A 203 16.05 21.86 -0.04
C LEU A 203 17.23 22.04 0.92
N GLY A 204 18.07 21.02 1.11
CA GLY A 204 19.19 21.05 2.05
C GLY A 204 18.74 21.13 3.51
N GLN A 205 17.58 20.57 3.83
CA GLN A 205 16.96 20.61 5.16
C GLN A 205 17.31 19.37 5.98
N ASP A 206 17.50 19.57 7.29
CA ASP A 206 17.46 18.49 8.26
C ASP A 206 16.01 18.08 8.58
N ALA A 207 15.84 16.91 9.20
CA ALA A 207 14.53 16.35 9.54
C ALA A 207 13.69 17.30 10.43
N ALA A 208 14.34 18.10 11.28
CA ALA A 208 13.67 19.07 12.14
C ALA A 208 13.14 20.32 11.40
N GLU A 209 13.62 20.57 10.18
CA GLU A 209 13.28 21.75 9.38
C GLU A 209 12.26 21.46 8.29
N GLY A 210 12.06 20.18 7.94
CA GLY A 210 11.11 19.76 6.93
C GLY A 210 9.66 20.13 7.29
N ASP A 211 8.88 20.53 6.29
CA ASP A 211 7.45 20.80 6.44
C ASP A 211 6.60 19.54 6.69
N TRP A 212 7.11 18.38 6.28
CA TRP A 212 6.44 17.07 6.38
C TRP A 212 5.11 17.00 5.60
N LEU A 213 4.95 17.87 4.61
CA LEU A 213 3.80 17.95 3.72
C LEU A 213 4.08 17.18 2.44
N ILE A 214 3.11 16.37 2.00
CA ILE A 214 3.18 15.62 0.75
C ILE A 214 2.26 16.23 -0.30
N GLY A 215 2.84 16.63 -1.44
CA GLY A 215 2.13 17.31 -2.51
C GLY A 215 1.88 18.79 -2.23
N GLU A 216 2.78 19.46 -1.51
CA GLU A 216 2.69 20.91 -1.32
C GLU A 216 2.73 21.63 -2.67
N GLY A 217 1.75 22.51 -2.91
CA GLY A 217 1.64 23.25 -4.17
C GLY A 217 0.96 22.49 -5.32
N ILE A 218 0.42 21.28 -5.06
CA ILE A 218 -0.39 20.52 -6.01
C ILE A 218 -1.79 21.12 -6.22
N PHE A 219 -2.31 21.83 -5.22
CA PHE A 219 -3.59 22.50 -5.31
C PHE A 219 -3.44 23.90 -5.89
N THR A 220 -4.46 24.37 -6.62
CA THR A 220 -4.50 25.76 -7.08
C THR A 220 -4.67 26.73 -5.90
N PRO A 221 -4.26 28.01 -6.02
CA PRO A 221 -4.34 28.98 -4.92
C PRO A 221 -5.74 29.23 -4.33
N GLY A 222 -6.81 28.81 -5.01
CA GLY A 222 -8.18 28.97 -4.54
C GLY A 222 -8.68 27.88 -3.60
N VAL A 223 -7.95 26.75 -3.51
CA VAL A 223 -8.30 25.61 -2.66
C VAL A 223 -7.70 25.80 -1.27
N GLN A 224 -8.48 25.56 -0.23
CA GLN A 224 -8.05 25.65 1.18
C GLN A 224 -7.30 24.38 1.61
N ALA A 225 -6.14 24.16 1.00
CA ALA A 225 -5.26 23.02 1.24
C ALA A 225 -3.80 23.47 1.31
N ARG A 226 -3.05 22.97 2.30
CA ARG A 226 -1.58 23.14 2.35
C ARG A 226 -0.88 22.12 1.46
N ALA A 227 -1.38 20.90 1.47
CA ALA A 227 -0.86 19.75 0.74
C ALA A 227 -1.92 18.64 0.71
N LEU A 228 -1.61 17.50 0.08
CA LEU A 228 -2.53 16.36 0.06
C LEU A 228 -2.52 15.59 1.39
N ARG A 229 -1.35 15.49 2.03
CA ARG A 229 -1.16 14.80 3.32
C ARG A 229 -0.17 15.56 4.19
N ASP A 230 -0.31 15.44 5.50
CA ASP A 230 0.60 15.99 6.52
C ASP A 230 1.13 14.81 7.36
N MET A 231 2.41 14.48 7.22
CA MET A 231 3.01 13.36 7.96
C MET A 231 3.19 13.68 9.44
N ALA A 232 3.38 14.93 9.82
CA ALA A 232 3.56 15.33 11.23
C ALA A 232 2.22 15.38 11.99
N ALA A 233 1.17 15.81 11.30
CA ALA A 233 -0.19 15.91 11.81
C ALA A 233 -1.22 15.40 10.80
N PRO A 234 -1.34 14.06 10.61
CA PRO A 234 -2.34 13.48 9.70
C PRO A 234 -3.76 13.96 10.04
N GLY A 235 -4.56 14.26 9.02
CA GLY A 235 -5.91 14.80 9.18
C GLY A 235 -5.96 16.34 9.20
N THR A 236 -4.86 17.02 8.89
CA THR A 236 -4.78 18.50 8.95
C THR A 236 -4.26 19.14 7.66
N ALA A 237 -4.05 18.36 6.60
CA ALA A 237 -3.46 18.87 5.36
C ALA A 237 -4.38 19.86 4.62
N TYR A 238 -5.70 19.65 4.71
CA TYR A 238 -6.72 20.47 4.09
C TYR A 238 -8.05 20.44 4.85
N ASP A 239 -8.80 21.53 4.74
CA ASP A 239 -10.19 21.67 5.16
C ASP A 239 -10.86 22.66 4.21
N ASP A 240 -11.38 22.13 3.10
CA ASP A 240 -11.90 22.92 1.99
C ASP A 240 -13.39 22.64 1.76
N PRO A 241 -14.23 23.65 1.47
CA PRO A 241 -15.65 23.42 1.22
C PRO A 241 -15.94 22.47 0.06
N GLU A 242 -15.10 22.49 -0.98
CA GLU A 242 -15.22 21.61 -2.13
C GLU A 242 -14.63 20.23 -1.83
N LEU A 243 -13.44 20.13 -1.24
CA LEU A 243 -12.76 18.84 -1.02
C LEU A 243 -13.24 18.09 0.23
N GLY A 244 -13.77 18.80 1.22
CA GLY A 244 -13.96 18.32 2.58
C GLY A 244 -12.70 18.52 3.43
N ALA A 245 -12.68 17.89 4.61
CA ALA A 245 -11.51 17.84 5.48
C ALA A 245 -10.66 16.58 5.20
N ASP A 246 -9.37 16.69 5.46
CA ASP A 246 -8.43 15.57 5.40
C ASP A 246 -8.87 14.42 6.33
N PRO A 247 -9.21 13.24 5.79
CA PRO A 247 -9.74 12.13 6.57
C PRO A 247 -8.65 11.22 7.14
N GLN A 248 -7.36 11.52 6.95
CA GLN A 248 -6.29 10.66 7.44
C GLN A 248 -6.25 10.59 8.97
N VAL A 249 -5.94 9.40 9.49
CA VAL A 249 -5.75 9.17 10.92
C VAL A 249 -4.28 8.98 11.26
N GLY A 250 -3.86 9.48 12.42
CA GLY A 250 -2.46 9.47 12.86
C GLY A 250 -2.16 8.58 14.07
N HIS A 251 -3.14 7.85 14.60
CA HIS A 251 -3.00 6.96 15.75
C HIS A 251 -3.83 5.68 15.58
N MET A 252 -3.37 4.55 16.12
CA MET A 252 -4.06 3.25 16.04
C MET A 252 -5.45 3.22 16.69
N ASP A 253 -5.70 4.06 17.69
CA ASP A 253 -7.03 4.20 18.31
C ASP A 253 -8.10 4.67 17.32
N ASP A 254 -7.68 5.42 16.29
CA ASP A 254 -8.55 5.98 15.25
C ASP A 254 -8.53 5.12 13.97
N TYR A 255 -7.89 3.94 13.99
CA TYR A 255 -7.73 3.10 12.80
C TYR A 255 -9.06 2.85 12.08
N VAL A 256 -9.11 3.17 10.79
CA VAL A 256 -10.31 3.06 9.98
C VAL A 256 -10.43 1.65 9.40
N VAL A 257 -11.42 0.89 9.87
CA VAL A 257 -11.80 -0.40 9.30
C VAL A 257 -12.82 -0.21 8.18
N THR A 258 -12.41 -0.42 6.94
CA THR A 258 -13.27 -0.25 5.76
C THR A 258 -12.96 -1.29 4.68
N ALA A 259 -13.84 -1.41 3.68
CA ALA A 259 -13.58 -2.15 2.44
C ALA A 259 -13.22 -1.20 1.26
N SER A 260 -13.60 0.07 1.37
CA SER A 260 -13.23 1.12 0.42
C SER A 260 -11.73 1.38 0.48
N ASP A 261 -11.19 2.02 -0.56
CA ASP A 261 -9.77 2.40 -0.58
C ASP A 261 -8.82 1.22 -0.26
N ASN A 262 -9.13 0.06 -0.83
CA ASN A 262 -8.43 -1.20 -0.57
C ASN A 262 -8.28 -1.52 0.94
N GLY A 263 -9.25 -1.15 1.77
CA GLY A 263 -9.14 -1.30 3.21
C GLY A 263 -8.51 -0.11 3.94
N GLY A 264 -8.66 1.10 3.37
CA GLY A 264 -8.20 2.36 3.96
C GLY A 264 -6.69 2.52 3.89
N VAL A 265 -6.06 2.18 2.75
CA VAL A 265 -4.60 2.29 2.59
C VAL A 265 -4.14 3.76 2.70
N HIS A 266 -4.84 4.69 2.08
CA HIS A 266 -4.54 6.12 2.16
C HIS A 266 -5.10 6.73 3.45
N LEU A 267 -6.20 6.21 3.99
CA LEU A 267 -6.78 6.69 5.26
C LEU A 267 -5.87 6.40 6.45
N ASN A 268 -5.28 5.21 6.48
CA ASN A 268 -4.48 4.72 7.61
C ASN A 268 -2.98 4.92 7.43
N SER A 269 -2.48 5.38 6.27
CA SER A 269 -1.04 5.66 6.06
C SER A 269 -0.51 6.80 6.93
N GLY A 270 -1.39 7.66 7.44
CA GLY A 270 -1.04 8.69 8.43
C GLY A 270 -0.39 8.13 9.70
N ILE A 271 -0.78 6.93 10.16
CA ILE A 271 -0.22 6.28 11.36
C ILE A 271 1.29 6.00 11.18
N PRO A 272 1.73 5.21 10.18
CA PRO A 272 3.16 4.99 9.93
C PRO A 272 3.89 6.25 9.41
N ASN A 273 3.22 7.19 8.73
CA ASN A 273 3.82 8.48 8.34
C ASN A 273 4.26 9.28 9.58
N LYS A 274 3.38 9.39 10.57
CA LYS A 274 3.67 10.07 11.82
C LYS A 274 4.75 9.36 12.63
N ALA A 275 4.76 8.02 12.63
CA ALA A 275 5.85 7.25 13.24
C ALA A 275 7.21 7.56 12.58
N PHE A 276 7.27 7.61 11.24
CA PHE A 276 8.51 7.98 10.55
C PHE A 276 8.94 9.41 10.87
N GLN A 277 8.01 10.37 10.83
CA GLN A 277 8.31 11.77 11.12
C GLN A 277 8.91 11.94 12.53
N LEU A 278 8.28 11.33 13.54
CA LEU A 278 8.78 11.33 14.92
C LEU A 278 10.16 10.68 15.03
N ALA A 279 10.35 9.53 14.37
CA ALA A 279 11.63 8.84 14.35
C ALA A 279 12.73 9.68 13.67
N ALA A 280 12.44 10.31 12.53
CA ALA A 280 13.38 11.14 11.78
C ALA A 280 13.83 12.35 12.58
N VAL A 281 12.90 13.04 13.26
CA VAL A 281 13.23 14.16 14.14
C VAL A 281 14.07 13.71 15.34
N ALA A 282 13.74 12.56 15.94
CA ALA A 282 14.46 12.04 17.10
C ALA A 282 15.86 11.48 16.76
N VAL A 283 16.03 10.88 15.58
CA VAL A 283 17.34 10.46 15.04
C VAL A 283 18.18 11.70 14.70
N GLY A 284 17.56 12.75 14.17
CA GLY A 284 18.20 14.02 13.84
C GLY A 284 19.00 13.98 12.53
N GLY A 285 19.54 15.15 12.14
CA GLY A 285 20.24 15.33 10.87
C GLY A 285 19.33 15.16 9.65
N ARG A 286 19.93 14.84 8.50
CA ARG A 286 19.20 14.60 7.26
C ARG A 286 18.38 13.32 7.35
N SER A 287 17.07 13.42 7.10
CA SER A 287 16.14 12.29 7.21
C SER A 287 16.56 11.07 6.41
N ILE A 288 17.01 11.24 5.17
CA ILE A 288 17.44 10.13 4.30
C ILE A 288 18.66 9.38 4.83
N GLU A 289 19.58 10.06 5.51
CA GLU A 289 20.81 9.44 6.05
C GLU A 289 20.58 8.80 7.42
N GLY A 290 19.59 9.31 8.18
CA GLY A 290 19.15 8.80 9.46
C GLY A 290 18.01 7.79 9.32
N ALA A 291 16.79 8.19 9.71
CA ALA A 291 15.63 7.32 9.73
C ALA A 291 15.29 6.71 8.36
N GLY A 292 15.55 7.41 7.25
CA GLY A 292 15.36 6.90 5.89
C GLY A 292 16.18 5.63 5.61
N ARG A 293 17.45 5.58 6.06
CA ARG A 293 18.27 4.36 5.99
C ARG A 293 17.71 3.23 6.85
N ILE A 294 17.17 3.54 8.02
CA ILE A 294 16.56 2.54 8.91
C ILE A 294 15.32 1.91 8.25
N TRP A 295 14.44 2.73 7.68
CA TRP A 295 13.26 2.27 6.95
C TRP A 295 13.65 1.45 5.71
N TYR A 296 14.64 1.91 4.95
CA TYR A 296 15.14 1.18 3.79
C TYR A 296 15.74 -0.18 4.18
N ALA A 297 16.55 -0.24 5.24
CA ALA A 297 17.08 -1.50 5.76
C ALA A 297 15.98 -2.46 6.25
N ALA A 298 14.90 -1.95 6.85
CA ALA A 298 13.75 -2.76 7.23
C ALA A 298 13.08 -3.42 6.01
N LEU A 299 12.91 -2.69 4.90
CA LEU A 299 12.36 -3.24 3.64
C LEU A 299 13.23 -4.37 3.07
N LEU A 300 14.55 -4.29 3.25
CA LEU A 300 15.51 -5.27 2.74
C LEU A 300 15.81 -6.43 3.71
N SER A 301 15.27 -6.39 4.93
CA SER A 301 15.61 -7.34 5.99
C SER A 301 15.24 -8.79 5.68
N GLY A 302 14.20 -9.01 4.87
CA GLY A 302 13.57 -10.32 4.69
C GLY A 302 12.57 -10.69 5.80
N ASP A 303 12.48 -9.89 6.85
CA ASP A 303 11.57 -10.11 7.99
C ASP A 303 10.18 -9.48 7.78
N VAL A 304 10.04 -8.61 6.78
CA VAL A 304 8.77 -7.98 6.40
C VAL A 304 8.14 -8.81 5.28
N PRO A 305 7.05 -9.56 5.52
CA PRO A 305 6.33 -10.25 4.46
C PRO A 305 5.46 -9.28 3.64
N PRO A 306 5.04 -9.64 2.41
CA PRO A 306 4.11 -8.86 1.60
C PRO A 306 2.83 -8.45 2.34
N GLY A 307 2.32 -9.28 3.25
CA GLY A 307 1.12 -9.02 4.05
C GLY A 307 1.40 -8.40 5.43
N ALA A 308 2.55 -7.75 5.63
CA ALA A 308 2.96 -7.22 6.93
C ALA A 308 1.93 -6.25 7.52
N ASP A 309 1.70 -6.36 8.82
CA ASP A 309 0.97 -5.38 9.61
C ASP A 309 1.93 -4.31 10.18
N PHE A 310 1.38 -3.25 10.77
CA PHE A 310 2.17 -2.14 11.30
C PHE A 310 3.17 -2.59 12.37
N ALA A 311 2.77 -3.51 13.26
CA ALA A 311 3.65 -4.02 14.31
C ALA A 311 4.82 -4.82 13.74
N THR A 312 4.58 -5.63 12.71
CA THR A 312 5.62 -6.39 12.00
C THR A 312 6.65 -5.46 11.36
N PHE A 313 6.18 -4.43 10.65
CA PHE A 313 7.08 -3.45 10.05
C PHE A 313 7.81 -2.60 11.10
N ALA A 314 7.12 -2.20 12.17
CA ALA A 314 7.72 -1.51 13.30
C ALA A 314 8.84 -2.33 13.93
N ALA A 315 8.64 -3.63 14.15
CA ALA A 315 9.68 -4.52 14.66
C ALA A 315 10.91 -4.57 13.75
N ALA A 316 10.71 -4.65 12.43
CA ALA A 316 11.79 -4.63 11.46
C ALA A 316 12.57 -3.31 11.48
N THR A 317 11.88 -2.16 11.57
CA THR A 317 12.56 -0.85 11.69
C THR A 317 13.37 -0.74 12.98
N VAL A 318 12.85 -1.23 14.11
CA VAL A 318 13.57 -1.25 15.39
C VAL A 318 14.79 -2.16 15.33
N ALA A 319 14.69 -3.32 14.68
CA ALA A 319 15.82 -4.22 14.49
C ALA A 319 16.91 -3.61 13.60
N ALA A 320 16.52 -2.84 12.58
CA ALA A 320 17.43 -2.15 11.68
C ALA A 320 18.08 -0.88 12.28
N ALA A 321 17.52 -0.34 13.36
CA ALA A 321 17.86 0.99 13.87
C ALA A 321 19.21 1.10 14.61
N GLY A 322 19.84 -0.02 14.99
CA GLY A 322 21.10 -0.01 15.72
C GLY A 322 21.02 0.80 17.01
N GLU A 323 21.87 1.82 17.16
CA GLU A 323 21.86 2.71 18.34
C GLU A 323 20.58 3.55 18.48
N HIS A 324 19.81 3.71 17.40
CA HIS A 324 18.55 4.47 17.40
C HIS A 324 17.32 3.60 17.74
N ALA A 325 17.49 2.33 18.10
CA ALA A 325 16.38 1.40 18.36
C ALA A 325 15.37 1.92 19.39
N ASP A 326 15.83 2.60 20.44
CA ASP A 326 14.93 3.13 21.47
C ASP A 326 14.06 4.28 20.97
N VAL A 327 14.63 5.23 20.20
CA VAL A 327 13.85 6.36 19.67
C VAL A 327 12.89 5.93 18.55
N VAL A 328 13.28 4.96 17.72
CA VAL A 328 12.39 4.37 16.71
C VAL A 328 11.24 3.63 17.38
N ARG A 329 11.51 2.84 18.44
CA ARG A 329 10.46 2.18 19.22
C ARG A 329 9.49 3.19 19.86
N GLN A 330 10.01 4.28 20.42
CA GLN A 330 9.20 5.34 21.02
C GLN A 330 8.33 6.04 19.97
N ALA A 331 8.82 6.25 18.75
CA ALA A 331 8.05 6.85 17.67
C ALA A 331 6.84 5.99 17.27
N TRP A 332 7.01 4.66 17.15
CA TRP A 332 5.90 3.73 16.92
C TRP A 332 4.92 3.69 18.10
N ALA A 333 5.42 3.70 19.32
CA ALA A 333 4.57 3.71 20.52
C ALA A 333 3.69 4.97 20.60
N GLN A 334 4.20 6.13 20.16
CA GLN A 334 3.44 7.39 20.11
C GLN A 334 2.27 7.38 19.13
N VAL A 335 2.25 6.46 18.17
CA VAL A 335 1.12 6.27 17.24
C VAL A 335 0.28 5.02 17.59
N GLY A 336 0.52 4.42 18.76
CA GLY A 336 -0.23 3.27 19.26
C GLY A 336 0.17 1.94 18.63
N VAL A 337 1.36 1.84 18.04
CA VAL A 337 1.89 0.59 17.48
C VAL A 337 2.95 0.01 18.40
N ASP A 338 2.70 -1.17 18.96
CA ASP A 338 3.69 -1.90 19.75
C ASP A 338 4.44 -2.93 18.88
N PRO A 339 5.74 -2.74 18.60
CA PRO A 339 6.53 -3.69 17.81
C PRO A 339 6.73 -5.05 18.49
N ALA A 340 6.44 -5.18 19.79
CA ALA A 340 6.49 -6.46 20.49
C ALA A 340 5.21 -7.30 20.30
N VAL A 341 4.11 -6.68 19.87
CA VAL A 341 2.85 -7.36 19.56
C VAL A 341 2.83 -7.67 18.06
N THR A 342 3.69 -8.60 17.63
CA THR A 342 3.64 -9.12 16.26
C THR A 342 2.45 -10.07 16.13
N GLY A 343 1.44 -9.63 15.38
CA GLY A 343 0.15 -10.29 15.27
C GLY A 343 -0.98 -9.29 15.46
N ARG A 344 -1.81 -9.16 14.43
CA ARG A 344 -2.99 -8.30 14.32
C ARG A 344 -3.74 -8.10 15.66
N PRO A 345 -4.00 -6.86 16.11
CA PRO A 345 -4.90 -6.64 17.24
C PRO A 345 -6.31 -7.15 16.88
N ALA A 346 -6.82 -8.04 17.73
CA ALA A 346 -8.16 -8.56 17.63
C ALA A 346 -9.18 -7.46 17.97
N ALA A 347 -10.24 -7.33 17.15
CA ALA A 347 -11.47 -6.74 17.65
C ALA A 347 -11.95 -7.60 18.84
N PRO A 348 -12.46 -7.01 19.93
CA PRO A 348 -12.94 -7.80 21.06
C PRO A 348 -14.05 -8.74 20.58
N ALA A 349 -13.86 -10.04 20.81
CA ALA A 349 -14.90 -11.04 20.56
C ALA A 349 -16.15 -10.72 21.40
N PRO A 350 -17.35 -11.16 21.00
CA PRO A 350 -18.47 -11.22 21.93
C PRO A 350 -18.06 -12.08 23.12
N SER A 351 -17.88 -11.46 24.28
CA SER A 351 -17.50 -12.15 25.51
C SER A 351 -18.60 -13.15 25.89
N GLY A 352 -18.39 -14.45 25.67
CA GLY A 352 -19.28 -15.49 26.17
C GLY A 352 -19.49 -16.75 25.32
N ALA A 353 -18.99 -16.82 24.08
CA ALA A 353 -19.19 -18.01 23.25
C ALA A 353 -18.52 -19.27 23.85
N ARG A 354 -19.31 -20.32 24.08
CA ARG A 354 -18.81 -21.59 24.62
C ARG A 354 -18.60 -22.65 23.56
N ARG A 355 -19.21 -22.50 22.38
CA ARG A 355 -19.12 -23.49 21.30
C ARG A 355 -18.93 -22.87 19.93
N VAL A 356 -18.19 -23.60 19.09
CA VAL A 356 -18.06 -23.33 17.64
C VAL A 356 -18.34 -24.61 16.86
N ARG A 357 -19.16 -24.47 15.82
CA ARG A 357 -19.42 -25.51 14.83
C ARG A 357 -18.96 -25.04 13.46
N VAL A 358 -18.27 -25.93 12.74
CA VAL A 358 -17.90 -25.71 11.34
C VAL A 358 -18.58 -26.78 10.50
N GLU A 359 -19.19 -26.35 9.40
CA GLU A 359 -19.76 -27.22 8.39
C GLU A 359 -19.07 -26.99 7.06
N ARG A 360 -18.75 -28.06 6.33
CA ARG A 360 -18.29 -28.01 4.95
C ARG A 360 -19.24 -28.84 4.09
N SER A 361 -19.89 -28.22 3.13
CA SER A 361 -20.79 -28.87 2.17
C SER A 361 -20.27 -28.69 0.73
N GLY A 362 -20.56 -29.61 -0.18
CA GLY A 362 -20.26 -29.46 -1.61
C GLY A 362 -19.31 -30.52 -2.19
N GLY A 363 -18.62 -30.17 -3.27
CA GLY A 363 -17.83 -31.10 -4.09
C GLY A 363 -18.69 -32.00 -4.99
N PHE A 364 -18.06 -32.72 -5.93
CA PHE A 364 -18.70 -33.53 -6.99
C PHE A 364 -19.73 -34.58 -6.51
N ILE A 365 -19.78 -34.87 -5.21
CA ILE A 365 -20.62 -35.90 -4.56
C ILE A 365 -21.61 -35.27 -3.55
N GLY A 366 -21.57 -33.95 -3.33
CA GLY A 366 -22.49 -33.22 -2.45
C GLY A 366 -22.45 -33.60 -0.97
N ARG A 367 -21.32 -34.12 -0.46
CA ARG A 367 -21.21 -34.57 0.94
C ARG A 367 -21.07 -33.38 1.89
N THR A 368 -21.74 -33.45 3.03
CA THR A 368 -21.60 -32.48 4.13
C THR A 368 -20.82 -33.14 5.27
N VAL A 369 -19.81 -32.43 5.78
CA VAL A 369 -19.03 -32.80 6.98
C VAL A 369 -19.21 -31.67 7.98
N SER A 370 -19.51 -31.99 9.24
CA SER A 370 -19.67 -31.00 10.30
C SER A 370 -19.04 -31.50 11.59
N ALA A 371 -18.42 -30.60 12.34
CA ALA A 371 -17.90 -30.88 13.68
C ALA A 371 -18.12 -29.67 14.59
N GLU A 372 -18.23 -29.91 15.89
CA GLU A 372 -18.45 -28.91 16.94
C GLU A 372 -17.41 -29.12 18.04
N VAL A 373 -16.88 -28.02 18.58
CA VAL A 373 -15.91 -28.05 19.69
C VAL A 373 -16.37 -27.14 20.82
N ASP A 374 -16.18 -27.62 22.05
CA ASP A 374 -16.35 -26.85 23.28
C ASP A 374 -15.10 -25.98 23.53
N LEU A 375 -15.30 -24.66 23.56
CA LEU A 375 -14.26 -23.67 23.77
C LEU A 375 -13.84 -23.58 25.25
N ASP A 376 -14.63 -24.11 26.19
CA ASP A 376 -14.27 -24.24 27.60
C ASP A 376 -13.41 -25.51 27.86
N GLY A 377 -13.23 -26.37 26.85
CA GLY A 377 -12.39 -27.56 26.88
C GLY A 377 -10.88 -27.30 26.70
N PRO A 378 -10.04 -28.34 26.83
CA PRO A 378 -8.57 -28.23 26.82
C PRO A 378 -8.00 -27.61 25.53
N ASP A 379 -8.67 -27.81 24.38
CA ASP A 379 -8.26 -27.24 23.08
C ASP A 379 -8.91 -25.87 22.79
N GLY A 380 -9.78 -25.40 23.68
CA GLY A 380 -10.64 -24.24 23.44
C GLY A 380 -9.94 -22.88 23.53
N ALA A 381 -8.88 -22.77 24.35
CA ALA A 381 -8.10 -21.53 24.47
C ALA A 381 -7.43 -21.13 23.14
N ASP A 382 -6.87 -22.10 22.41
CA ASP A 382 -6.21 -21.90 21.12
C ASP A 382 -7.21 -21.57 19.99
N LEU A 383 -8.45 -22.05 20.11
CA LEU A 383 -9.49 -21.82 19.11
C LEU A 383 -10.20 -20.48 19.27
N ARG A 384 -10.28 -19.91 20.48
CA ARG A 384 -10.99 -18.63 20.72
C ARG A 384 -10.48 -17.48 19.86
N GLY A 385 -9.18 -17.39 19.65
CA GLY A 385 -8.58 -16.39 18.75
C GLY A 385 -8.98 -16.60 17.28
N LEU A 386 -9.11 -17.84 16.84
CA LEU A 386 -9.55 -18.17 15.48
C LEU A 386 -11.06 -17.94 15.30
N VAL A 387 -11.86 -18.27 16.31
CA VAL A 387 -13.32 -18.07 16.34
C VAL A 387 -13.67 -16.59 16.21
N ALA A 388 -13.03 -15.72 17.00
CA ALA A 388 -13.25 -14.27 16.94
C ALA A 388 -13.01 -13.69 15.54
N ASN A 389 -11.98 -14.18 14.86
CA ASN A 389 -11.62 -13.75 13.50
C ASN A 389 -12.51 -14.36 12.42
N ALA A 390 -13.06 -15.55 12.64
CA ALA A 390 -13.87 -16.26 11.66
C ALA A 390 -15.27 -15.66 11.46
N VAL A 391 -15.82 -15.01 12.49
CA VAL A 391 -17.18 -14.43 12.50
C VAL A 391 -17.20 -12.89 12.62
N ALA A 392 -16.07 -12.22 12.38
CA ALA A 392 -15.99 -10.77 12.45
C ALA A 392 -16.95 -10.10 11.44
N PRO A 393 -17.63 -8.98 11.81
CA PRO A 393 -18.47 -8.23 10.89
C PRO A 393 -17.67 -7.79 9.66
N GLY A 394 -18.13 -8.17 8.46
CA GLY A 394 -17.40 -7.93 7.21
C GLY A 394 -16.57 -9.12 6.70
N ALA A 395 -16.65 -10.29 7.33
CA ALA A 395 -16.33 -11.54 6.63
C ALA A 395 -17.14 -11.61 5.32
N PRO A 396 -16.55 -12.06 4.19
CA PRO A 396 -17.16 -11.96 2.86
C PRO A 396 -18.45 -12.77 2.77
N GLY A 397 -19.56 -12.17 3.19
CA GLY A 397 -20.90 -12.65 2.99
C GLY A 397 -21.34 -12.29 1.58
N GLY A 398 -21.68 -13.30 0.79
CA GLY A 398 -22.34 -13.10 -0.50
C GLY A 398 -21.45 -13.39 -1.70
N SER A 399 -21.37 -14.66 -2.06
CA SER A 399 -21.38 -15.03 -3.49
C SER A 399 -22.38 -16.16 -3.67
N VAL A 400 -23.09 -16.14 -4.79
CA VAL A 400 -24.01 -17.23 -5.14
C VAL A 400 -23.19 -18.51 -5.31
N PRO A 401 -23.49 -19.61 -4.58
CA PRO A 401 -22.75 -20.86 -4.70
C PRO A 401 -22.76 -21.36 -6.15
N LYS A 402 -21.59 -21.66 -6.72
CA LYS A 402 -21.51 -22.37 -8.00
C LYS A 402 -21.73 -23.87 -7.77
N PRO A 403 -22.29 -24.62 -8.75
CA PRO A 403 -22.33 -26.08 -8.68
C PRO A 403 -20.91 -26.63 -8.47
N ASP A 404 -20.77 -27.65 -7.63
CA ASP A 404 -19.53 -28.39 -7.32
C ASP A 404 -18.50 -27.72 -6.38
N MET A 405 -18.77 -26.53 -5.83
CA MET A 405 -17.85 -25.85 -4.90
C MET A 405 -18.04 -26.26 -3.43
N PHE A 406 -16.96 -26.34 -2.66
CA PHE A 406 -17.06 -26.44 -1.21
C PHE A 406 -17.44 -25.10 -0.57
N LEU A 407 -18.51 -25.12 0.23
CA LEU A 407 -19.01 -24.02 1.04
C LEU A 407 -18.80 -24.34 2.50
N TYR A 408 -18.19 -23.41 3.23
CA TYR A 408 -17.95 -23.52 4.67
C TYR A 408 -18.91 -22.61 5.43
N THR A 409 -19.54 -23.14 6.48
CA THR A 409 -20.42 -22.39 7.38
C THR A 409 -19.81 -22.40 8.77
N PHE A 410 -19.55 -21.22 9.33
CA PHE A 410 -19.04 -21.02 10.69
C PHE A 410 -20.20 -20.59 11.58
N ILE A 411 -20.51 -21.40 12.59
CA ILE A 411 -21.62 -21.19 13.52
C ILE A 411 -21.02 -21.03 14.92
N VAL A 412 -21.16 -19.84 15.49
CA VAL A 412 -20.62 -19.50 16.81
C VAL A 412 -21.78 -19.04 17.68
N GLU A 413 -21.81 -19.54 18.92
CA GLU A 413 -22.85 -19.17 19.88
C GLU A 413 -22.88 -17.64 20.11
N GLY A 414 -24.03 -17.02 19.81
CA GLY A 414 -24.23 -15.57 19.96
C GLY A 414 -23.79 -14.72 18.76
N ALA A 415 -23.41 -15.33 17.63
CA ALA A 415 -23.11 -14.63 16.37
C ALA A 415 -23.95 -15.17 15.20
N GLU A 416 -24.17 -14.32 14.18
CA GLU A 416 -24.80 -14.75 12.94
C GLU A 416 -23.89 -15.74 12.17
N PRO A 417 -24.45 -16.82 11.59
CA PRO A 417 -23.66 -17.77 10.81
C PRO A 417 -22.97 -17.11 9.62
N VAL A 418 -21.68 -17.41 9.45
CA VAL A 418 -20.88 -16.88 8.32
C VAL A 418 -20.66 -17.99 7.30
N GLN A 419 -21.15 -17.78 6.08
CA GLN A 419 -20.96 -18.70 4.96
C GLN A 419 -19.89 -18.16 4.00
N VAL A 420 -18.87 -18.97 3.73
CA VAL A 420 -17.73 -18.58 2.88
C VAL A 420 -17.37 -19.71 1.91
N PRO A 421 -17.29 -19.44 0.60
CA PRO A 421 -16.75 -20.40 -0.36
C PRO A 421 -15.26 -20.68 -0.10
N GLU A 422 -14.80 -21.91 -0.36
CA GLU A 422 -13.44 -22.36 -0.02
C GLU A 422 -12.30 -21.43 -0.49
N HIS A 423 -12.41 -20.90 -1.70
CA HIS A 423 -11.41 -20.01 -2.29
C HIS A 423 -11.37 -18.60 -1.65
N LEU A 424 -12.37 -18.25 -0.84
CA LEU A 424 -12.48 -16.99 -0.11
C LEU A 424 -12.24 -17.13 1.39
N LEU A 425 -11.91 -18.34 1.87
CA LEU A 425 -11.54 -18.54 3.27
C LEU A 425 -10.33 -17.68 3.63
N SER A 426 -10.48 -16.87 4.67
CA SER A 426 -9.35 -16.25 5.34
C SER A 426 -8.44 -17.31 5.98
N GLY A 427 -7.19 -16.95 6.31
CA GLY A 427 -6.26 -17.84 7.01
C GLY A 427 -6.85 -18.39 8.32
N SER A 428 -7.51 -17.53 9.11
CA SER A 428 -8.16 -17.94 10.36
C SER A 428 -9.35 -18.88 10.13
N GLN A 429 -10.16 -18.64 9.10
CA GLN A 429 -11.29 -19.52 8.76
C GLN A 429 -10.80 -20.88 8.25
N ARG A 430 -9.72 -20.91 7.46
CA ARG A 430 -9.11 -22.15 6.97
C ARG A 430 -8.52 -22.97 8.12
N GLU A 431 -7.80 -22.33 9.03
CA GLU A 431 -7.20 -23.00 10.19
C GLU A 431 -8.26 -23.45 11.20
N LEU A 432 -9.30 -22.64 11.44
CA LEU A 432 -10.44 -23.03 12.28
C LEU A 432 -11.17 -24.23 11.69
N ALA A 433 -11.47 -24.20 10.38
CA ALA A 433 -12.13 -25.30 9.70
C ALA A 433 -11.29 -26.58 9.73
N ARG A 434 -9.97 -26.46 9.53
CA ARG A 434 -9.05 -27.58 9.62
C ARG A 434 -9.10 -28.20 11.02
N ARG A 435 -8.86 -27.42 12.07
CA ARG A 435 -8.82 -27.93 13.45
C ARG A 435 -10.14 -28.52 13.90
N VAL A 436 -11.26 -27.81 13.68
CA VAL A 436 -12.58 -28.28 14.12
C VAL A 436 -13.01 -29.55 13.37
N LEU A 437 -12.83 -29.60 12.04
CA LEU A 437 -13.22 -30.77 11.24
C LEU A 437 -12.26 -31.96 11.38
N GLU A 438 -10.98 -31.74 11.70
CA GLU A 438 -10.01 -32.81 12.02
C GLU A 438 -10.28 -33.43 13.40
N THR A 439 -10.59 -32.63 14.43
CA THR A 439 -10.94 -33.13 15.76
C THR A 439 -12.21 -33.98 15.73
N GLY A 440 -13.23 -33.56 14.97
CA GLY A 440 -14.47 -34.35 14.80
C GLY A 440 -14.31 -35.65 14.02
N ALA A 441 -13.22 -35.83 13.26
CA ALA A 441 -12.92 -37.07 12.55
C ALA A 441 -12.21 -38.13 13.43
N ALA A 442 -11.71 -37.73 14.61
CA ALA A 442 -11.08 -38.62 15.58
C ALA A 442 -12.08 -39.21 16.60
N GLU A 443 -13.31 -38.66 16.67
CA GLU A 443 -14.39 -39.11 17.56
C GLU A 443 -15.47 -39.97 16.87
N MET A 444 -15.33 -40.23 15.55
CA MET A 444 -16.11 -41.24 14.80
C MET A 444 -15.26 -42.47 14.52
#